data_AF-A0AA41Q9W8-F1
#
_entry.id   AF-A0AA41Q9W8-F1
#
_cell.length_a   1.000
_cell.length_b   1.000
_cell.length_c   1.000
_cell.angle_alpha   90.00
_cell.angle_beta   90.00
_cell.angle_gamma   90.00
#
_symmetry.space_group_name_H-M   'P 1'
#
loop_
_entity.id
_entity.type
_entity.pdbx_description
1 polymer ?
#
loop_
_entity_poly.entity_id
_entity_poly.type
_entity_poly.pdbx_seq_one_letter_code
_entity_poly.pdbx_strand_id
1 'polypeptide(L)'
;MNRRSGSGVPGLFLGLGAAAALLLLTACAQEVDSPGGASASAEPTSGESATPEPSETSSGGLPLATDITLEPGQSGRGLPEGVPGAMDSSAGAAWSPEAGLVYVVTYGSSSCPSIAEAEATAGDAGVTVTLLPPAAEMCTMDWAPTTTVVAVPAGTDETVPMTVVLGEHGTVEVPPRTADGQPGEVAWAGIE
;
A
#
# COMPACT_ATOMS: atom_id res chain seq x y z
N MET A 1 -15.10 3.76 -49.01
CA MET A 1 -16.43 4.30 -48.66
C MET A 1 -16.82 3.65 -47.34
N ASN A 2 -17.06 4.28 -46.19
CA ASN A 2 -17.68 5.57 -45.88
C ASN A 2 -17.03 6.23 -44.66
N ARG A 3 -17.12 7.57 -44.66
CA ARG A 3 -16.61 8.54 -43.69
C ARG A 3 -17.59 8.76 -42.53
N ARG A 4 -17.06 9.21 -41.38
CA ARG A 4 -17.57 10.27 -40.47
C ARG A 4 -16.62 10.26 -39.25
N SER A 5 -15.68 11.18 -39.02
CA SER A 5 -15.72 12.66 -38.88
C SER A 5 -16.62 13.19 -37.77
N GLY A 6 -15.97 13.74 -36.75
CA GLY A 6 -16.43 14.71 -35.72
C GLY A 6 -15.40 14.70 -34.59
N SER A 7 -14.46 15.66 -34.40
CA SER A 7 -14.57 17.13 -34.23
C SER A 7 -15.53 17.49 -33.09
N GLY A 8 -15.19 18.15 -31.98
CA GLY A 8 -13.95 18.70 -31.44
C GLY A 8 -14.25 19.62 -30.24
N VAL A 9 -13.19 19.98 -29.48
CA VAL A 9 -12.91 21.28 -28.78
C VAL A 9 -13.79 21.70 -27.57
N PRO A 10 -13.35 22.62 -26.68
CA PRO A 10 -12.15 22.72 -25.82
C PRO A 10 -12.47 22.87 -24.31
N GLY A 11 -11.42 22.85 -23.48
CA GLY A 11 -11.49 23.31 -22.08
C GLY A 11 -11.57 24.83 -21.93
N LEU A 12 -11.99 25.28 -20.74
CA LEU A 12 -11.67 26.56 -20.10
C LEU A 12 -12.45 26.65 -18.77
N PHE A 13 -11.80 26.58 -17.61
CA PHE A 13 -12.25 27.34 -16.44
C PHE A 13 -11.04 27.81 -15.62
N LEU A 14 -10.75 29.10 -15.80
CA LEU A 14 -9.99 29.96 -14.91
C LEU A 14 -10.63 29.96 -13.51
N GLY A 15 -9.82 29.88 -12.47
CA GLY A 15 -10.21 30.11 -11.08
C GLY A 15 -9.09 30.76 -10.30
N LEU A 16 -8.85 32.05 -10.57
CA LEU A 16 -7.96 32.93 -9.82
C LEU A 16 -8.62 33.28 -8.48
N GLY A 17 -7.93 33.11 -7.35
CA GLY A 17 -8.49 33.44 -6.03
C GLY A 17 -7.43 33.59 -4.95
N ALA A 18 -6.65 34.65 -5.00
CA ALA A 18 -5.83 35.12 -3.89
C ALA A 18 -6.69 35.95 -2.93
N ALA A 19 -6.70 35.62 -1.64
CA ALA A 19 -7.05 36.58 -0.58
C ALA A 19 -6.41 36.16 0.76
N ALA A 20 -5.45 36.98 1.19
CA ALA A 20 -4.87 36.94 2.52
C ALA A 20 -5.83 37.55 3.56
N ALA A 21 -5.80 37.04 4.79
CA ALA A 21 -6.22 37.80 5.98
C ALA A 21 -5.52 37.24 7.23
N LEU A 22 -4.52 37.98 7.73
CA LEU A 22 -4.07 37.95 9.12
C LEU A 22 -5.19 38.49 10.02
N LEU A 23 -5.37 37.95 11.24
CA LEU A 23 -5.91 38.66 12.41
C LEU A 23 -5.59 37.94 13.75
N LEU A 24 -4.55 38.46 14.43
CA LEU A 24 -4.36 38.79 15.86
C LEU A 24 -4.92 37.91 17.01
N LEU A 25 -3.96 37.42 17.82
CA LEU A 25 -3.81 37.53 19.29
C LEU A 25 -5.06 37.78 20.16
N THR A 26 -5.36 36.83 21.05
CA THR A 26 -5.90 37.12 22.39
C THR A 26 -5.34 36.15 23.43
N ALA A 27 -4.64 36.72 24.40
CA ALA A 27 -4.12 36.08 25.59
C ALA A 27 -5.23 35.77 26.61
N CYS A 28 -5.04 34.71 27.39
CA CYS A 28 -5.38 34.69 28.81
C CYS A 28 -4.36 33.79 29.53
N ALA A 29 -3.51 34.43 30.31
CA ALA A 29 -2.73 33.80 31.37
C ALA A 29 -3.69 33.24 32.43
N GLN A 30 -3.31 32.13 33.06
CA GLN A 30 -3.75 31.84 34.41
C GLN A 30 -2.62 31.12 35.13
N GLU A 31 -1.99 31.89 36.00
CA GLU A 31 -0.98 31.47 36.96
C GLU A 31 -1.69 30.68 38.07
N VAL A 32 -1.28 29.45 38.31
CA VAL A 32 -1.66 28.72 39.54
C VAL A 32 -0.41 28.48 40.37
N ASP A 33 -0.47 29.10 41.53
CA ASP A 33 0.46 29.18 42.65
C ASP A 33 0.93 27.80 43.13
N SER A 34 2.21 27.72 43.53
CA SER A 34 2.82 26.53 44.11
C SER A 34 3.66 26.92 45.31
N PRO A 35 3.27 26.53 46.55
CA PRO A 35 4.12 26.75 47.71
C PRO A 35 4.83 25.46 48.15
N GLY A 36 6.17 25.53 48.13
CA GLY A 36 7.05 25.19 49.24
C GLY A 36 7.12 23.74 49.75
N GLY A 37 8.32 23.16 49.70
CA GLY A 37 8.67 22.03 50.56
C GLY A 37 10.02 21.41 50.23
N ALA A 38 10.94 21.43 51.19
CA ALA A 38 12.37 21.19 51.04
C ALA A 38 12.79 19.71 50.89
N SER A 39 13.87 19.54 50.12
CA SER A 39 15.09 18.73 50.38
C SER A 39 14.98 17.46 51.23
N ALA A 40 15.30 16.31 50.61
CA ALA A 40 16.11 15.26 51.24
C ALA A 40 16.78 14.37 50.18
N SER A 41 18.11 14.26 50.25
CA SER A 41 18.93 13.28 49.54
C SER A 41 18.51 11.84 49.86
N ALA A 42 18.45 11.01 48.83
CA ALA A 42 18.94 9.63 48.86
C ALA A 42 19.11 9.15 47.40
N GLU A 43 20.35 8.93 46.95
CA GLU A 43 20.58 7.83 46.00
C GLU A 43 20.38 6.53 46.79
N PRO A 44 19.73 5.51 46.19
CA PRO A 44 20.56 4.52 45.53
C PRO A 44 19.92 3.85 44.30
N THR A 45 20.79 3.09 43.63
CA THR A 45 20.54 1.88 42.86
C THR A 45 20.00 2.06 41.44
N SER A 46 20.91 1.83 40.48
CA SER A 46 20.59 1.20 39.21
C SER A 46 19.60 0.06 39.45
N GLY A 47 18.40 0.25 38.92
CA GLY A 47 17.35 -0.75 38.85
C GLY A 47 16.83 -0.73 37.43
N GLU A 48 17.17 -1.78 36.69
CA GLU A 48 16.65 -2.15 35.38
C GLU A 48 15.11 -2.07 35.41
N SER A 49 14.53 -0.93 35.02
CA SER A 49 13.12 -0.88 34.65
C SER A 49 13.07 -1.14 33.16
N ALA A 50 12.92 -2.41 32.83
CA ALA A 50 12.39 -2.82 31.54
C ALA A 50 11.11 -2.01 31.33
N THR A 51 11.21 -0.99 30.47
CA THR A 51 10.04 -0.36 29.86
C THR A 51 9.26 -1.51 29.23
N PRO A 52 8.00 -1.78 29.63
CA PRO A 52 7.21 -2.69 28.83
C PRO A 52 7.12 -2.03 27.46
N GLU A 53 7.76 -2.63 26.45
CA GLU A 53 7.47 -2.32 25.07
C GLU A 53 5.95 -2.33 24.94
N PRO A 54 5.32 -1.24 24.47
CA PRO A 54 3.92 -1.32 24.14
C PRO A 54 3.80 -2.44 23.12
N SER A 55 3.04 -3.47 23.46
CA SER A 55 2.64 -4.48 22.50
C SER A 55 1.78 -3.77 21.46
N GLU A 56 2.42 -3.38 20.36
CA GLU A 56 1.82 -2.84 19.15
C GLU A 56 1.01 -3.95 18.47
N THR A 57 -0.10 -4.36 19.07
CA THR A 57 -1.16 -5.06 18.34
C THR A 57 -2.02 -3.99 17.66
N SER A 58 -1.37 -3.24 16.79
CA SER A 58 -2.00 -2.35 15.83
C SER A 58 -2.15 -3.15 14.53
N SER A 59 -2.98 -2.72 13.59
CA SER A 59 -3.07 -3.28 12.23
C SER A 59 -1.72 -3.27 11.45
N GLY A 60 -0.60 -2.94 12.10
CA GLY A 60 0.81 -3.00 11.69
C GLY A 60 1.56 -4.29 12.04
N GLY A 61 0.87 -5.42 12.25
CA GLY A 61 1.47 -6.72 12.58
C GLY A 61 1.84 -7.62 11.39
N LEU A 62 1.75 -7.12 10.14
CA LEU A 62 2.25 -7.87 8.99
C LEU A 62 3.80 -7.86 8.99
N PRO A 63 4.46 -8.98 8.68
CA PRO A 63 5.92 -9.00 8.48
C PRO A 63 6.32 -8.13 7.28
N LEU A 64 7.62 -7.92 7.07
CA LEU A 64 8.09 -7.30 5.84
C LEU A 64 7.81 -8.23 4.65
N ALA A 65 7.48 -7.66 3.49
CA ALA A 65 7.25 -8.40 2.26
C ALA A 65 8.50 -9.16 1.75
N THR A 66 9.69 -8.79 2.22
CA THR A 66 10.93 -9.56 1.98
C THR A 66 11.03 -10.82 2.84
N ASP A 67 10.23 -10.92 3.90
CA ASP A 67 10.32 -11.97 4.91
C ASP A 67 9.13 -12.93 4.87
N ILE A 68 8.15 -12.70 3.99
CA ILE A 68 7.00 -13.59 3.82
C ILE A 68 7.39 -14.85 3.06
N THR A 69 6.80 -15.98 3.45
CA THR A 69 6.82 -17.20 2.63
C THR A 69 6.01 -16.97 1.35
N LEU A 70 6.43 -17.59 0.25
CA LEU A 70 5.70 -17.59 -1.01
C LEU A 70 4.56 -18.62 -0.97
N GLU A 71 3.58 -18.35 -0.12
CA GLU A 71 2.35 -19.15 -0.02
C GLU A 71 1.14 -18.27 -0.32
N PRO A 72 0.11 -18.79 -1.02
CA PRO A 72 -1.11 -18.05 -1.30
C PRO A 72 -1.73 -17.43 -0.05
N GLY A 73 -2.05 -16.13 -0.12
CA GLY A 73 -2.65 -15.36 0.97
C GLY A 73 -1.64 -14.72 1.93
N GLN A 74 -0.35 -15.06 1.85
CA GLN A 74 0.66 -14.37 2.67
C GLN A 74 0.76 -12.91 2.25
N SER A 75 0.72 -12.02 3.24
CA SER A 75 0.78 -10.58 3.02
C SER A 75 1.85 -9.94 3.89
N GLY A 76 2.57 -8.98 3.34
CA GLY A 76 3.67 -8.30 4.01
C GLY A 76 3.75 -6.81 3.66
N ARG A 77 4.32 -6.03 4.57
CA ARG A 77 4.56 -4.59 4.38
C ARG A 77 5.69 -4.35 3.40
N GLY A 78 5.52 -3.36 2.54
CA GLY A 78 6.54 -2.97 1.58
C GLY A 78 6.42 -3.71 0.26
N LEU A 79 7.50 -3.58 -0.53
CA LEU A 79 7.68 -4.28 -1.81
C LEU A 79 8.37 -5.63 -1.56
N PRO A 80 8.08 -6.67 -2.35
CA PRO A 80 8.83 -7.91 -2.29
C PRO A 80 10.23 -7.70 -2.90
N GLU A 81 11.14 -8.63 -2.61
CA GLU A 81 12.50 -8.57 -3.17
C GLU A 81 12.47 -8.53 -4.71
N GLY A 82 13.32 -7.69 -5.31
CA GLY A 82 13.47 -7.62 -6.77
C GLY A 82 12.36 -6.90 -7.54
N VAL A 83 11.30 -6.44 -6.87
CA VAL A 83 10.22 -5.67 -7.51
C VAL A 83 10.40 -4.16 -7.24
N PRO A 84 10.63 -3.33 -8.27
CA PRO A 84 10.74 -1.89 -8.11
C PRO A 84 9.36 -1.25 -7.93
N GLY A 85 9.23 -0.32 -6.98
CA GLY A 85 7.95 0.37 -6.70
C GLY A 85 7.62 1.50 -7.68
N ALA A 86 6.35 1.87 -7.73
CA ALA A 86 5.83 3.03 -8.47
C ALA A 86 4.88 3.86 -7.57
N MET A 87 5.34 5.02 -7.10
CA MET A 87 4.58 5.87 -6.16
C MET A 87 3.41 6.61 -6.82
N ASP A 88 3.41 6.67 -8.14
CA ASP A 88 2.38 7.23 -9.02
C ASP A 88 1.32 6.19 -9.43
N SER A 89 1.47 4.94 -9.00
CA SER A 89 0.47 3.89 -9.16
C SER A 89 -0.17 3.51 -7.83
N SER A 90 -1.41 3.03 -7.89
CA SER A 90 -2.15 2.56 -6.70
C SER A 90 -2.10 1.04 -6.53
N ALA A 91 -1.80 0.29 -7.58
CA ALA A 91 -1.62 -1.16 -7.50
C ALA A 91 -0.82 -1.69 -8.70
N GLY A 92 -0.20 -2.85 -8.53
CA GLY A 92 0.50 -3.55 -9.60
C GLY A 92 0.59 -5.04 -9.34
N ALA A 93 1.02 -5.78 -10.35
CA ALA A 93 1.21 -7.21 -10.27
C ALA A 93 2.50 -7.64 -10.98
N ALA A 94 3.15 -8.66 -10.44
CA ALA A 94 4.33 -9.30 -11.01
C ALA A 94 4.29 -10.80 -10.72
N TRP A 95 4.85 -11.63 -11.59
CA TRP A 95 5.10 -13.02 -11.21
C TRP A 95 6.06 -13.11 -10.03
N SER A 96 5.82 -14.06 -9.13
CA SER A 96 6.76 -14.36 -8.05
C SER A 96 7.91 -15.26 -8.53
N PRO A 97 8.97 -15.47 -7.73
CA PRO A 97 9.97 -16.51 -7.98
C PRO A 97 9.41 -17.93 -8.13
N GLU A 98 8.24 -18.20 -7.53
CA GLU A 98 7.58 -19.50 -7.60
C GLU A 98 6.51 -19.54 -8.70
N ALA A 99 6.42 -20.68 -9.38
CA ALA A 99 5.43 -20.93 -10.42
C ALA A 99 4.02 -20.98 -9.83
N GLY A 100 3.05 -20.48 -10.59
CA GLY A 100 1.65 -20.41 -10.18
C GLY A 100 1.33 -19.29 -9.19
N LEU A 101 2.29 -18.45 -8.82
CA LEU A 101 2.13 -17.39 -7.84
C LEU A 101 2.49 -16.02 -8.42
N VAL A 102 1.67 -15.03 -8.13
CA VAL A 102 1.93 -13.61 -8.42
C VAL A 102 2.01 -12.82 -7.13
N TYR A 103 2.87 -11.80 -7.13
CA TYR A 103 2.78 -10.71 -6.18
C TYR A 103 1.73 -9.71 -6.67
N VAL A 104 0.81 -9.36 -5.78
CA VAL A 104 -0.09 -8.23 -5.96
C VAL A 104 0.34 -7.17 -4.96
N VAL A 105 0.76 -6.02 -5.48
CA VAL A 105 1.16 -4.88 -4.65
C VAL A 105 0.05 -3.85 -4.69
N THR A 106 -0.41 -3.42 -3.53
CA THR A 106 -1.33 -2.29 -3.38
C THR A 106 -0.62 -1.18 -2.64
N TYR A 107 -0.85 0.06 -3.05
CA TYR A 107 -0.45 1.22 -2.28
C TYR A 107 -1.66 1.76 -1.52
N GLY A 108 -1.46 2.05 -0.25
CA GLY A 108 -2.53 2.45 0.66
C GLY A 108 -1.98 3.07 1.93
N SER A 109 -2.89 3.33 2.87
CA SER A 109 -2.51 3.76 4.22
C SER A 109 -1.72 2.66 4.92
N SER A 110 -0.57 3.01 5.49
CA SER A 110 0.29 2.08 6.22
C SER A 110 -0.42 1.46 7.43
N SER A 111 -1.42 2.07 8.04
CA SER A 111 -2.18 1.42 9.13
C SER A 111 -3.38 0.60 8.64
N CYS A 112 -3.73 0.69 7.35
CA CYS A 112 -4.91 0.07 6.76
C CYS A 112 -4.63 -0.39 5.32
N PRO A 113 -3.77 -1.39 5.12
CA PRO A 113 -3.51 -1.87 3.77
C PRO A 113 -4.74 -2.59 3.22
N SER A 114 -4.99 -2.42 1.92
CA SER A 114 -5.84 -3.36 1.18
C SER A 114 -4.98 -4.54 0.76
N ILE A 115 -5.43 -5.77 0.99
CA ILE A 115 -4.71 -6.99 0.63
C ILE A 115 -5.55 -7.81 -0.36
N ALA A 116 -4.91 -8.70 -1.11
CA ALA A 116 -5.63 -9.59 -2.01
C ALA A 116 -6.16 -10.84 -1.29
N GLU A 117 -7.18 -11.48 -1.86
CA GLU A 117 -7.50 -12.87 -1.53
C GLU A 117 -6.38 -13.82 -1.98
N ALA A 118 -6.31 -15.01 -1.36
CA ALA A 118 -5.24 -15.97 -1.62
C ALA A 118 -5.24 -16.53 -3.05
N GLU A 119 -6.41 -16.64 -3.66
CA GLU A 119 -6.57 -17.25 -4.98
C GLU A 119 -7.24 -16.25 -5.93
N ALA A 120 -6.65 -16.09 -7.10
CA ALA A 120 -7.27 -15.37 -8.18
C ALA A 120 -8.21 -16.30 -8.96
N THR A 121 -9.22 -15.72 -9.59
CA THR A 121 -10.21 -16.45 -10.38
C THR A 121 -9.96 -16.25 -11.88
N ALA A 122 -10.33 -17.23 -12.68
CA ALA A 122 -10.37 -17.05 -14.13
C ALA A 122 -11.55 -16.12 -14.48
N GLY A 123 -11.27 -15.07 -15.24
CA GLY A 123 -12.26 -14.13 -15.77
C GLY A 123 -12.22 -14.06 -17.29
N ASP A 124 -13.19 -13.37 -17.89
CA ASP A 124 -13.30 -13.25 -19.36
C ASP A 124 -12.09 -12.56 -20.00
N ALA A 125 -11.43 -11.67 -19.25
CA ALA A 125 -10.28 -10.90 -19.70
C ALA A 125 -8.92 -11.51 -19.31
N GLY A 126 -8.88 -12.60 -18.53
CA GLY A 126 -7.64 -13.15 -17.97
C GLY A 126 -7.83 -13.62 -16.53
N VAL A 127 -6.98 -13.15 -15.63
CA VAL A 127 -7.04 -13.49 -14.20
C VAL A 127 -7.62 -12.30 -13.41
N THR A 128 -8.53 -12.57 -12.49
CA THR A 128 -9.15 -11.55 -11.62
C THR A 128 -8.73 -11.75 -10.18
N VAL A 129 -8.11 -10.72 -9.60
CA VAL A 129 -7.73 -10.68 -8.19
C VAL A 129 -8.79 -9.92 -7.40
N THR A 130 -9.32 -10.57 -6.36
CA THR A 130 -10.22 -9.91 -5.39
C THR A 130 -9.37 -9.18 -4.36
N LEU A 131 -9.63 -7.89 -4.16
CA LEU A 131 -9.03 -7.11 -3.08
C LEU A 131 -10.01 -6.97 -1.92
N LEU A 132 -9.50 -7.21 -0.72
CA LEU A 132 -10.25 -7.05 0.51
C LEU A 132 -10.20 -5.59 0.96
N PRO A 133 -11.33 -5.06 1.50
CA PRO A 133 -11.33 -3.74 2.08
C PRO A 133 -10.38 -3.68 3.29
N PRO A 134 -9.81 -2.51 3.59
CA PRO A 134 -8.96 -2.35 4.76
C PRO A 134 -9.71 -2.76 6.04
N ALA A 135 -9.05 -3.54 6.89
CA ALA A 135 -9.66 -4.10 8.10
C ALA A 135 -9.93 -3.08 9.22
N ALA A 136 -9.37 -1.87 9.12
CA ALA A 136 -9.52 -0.81 10.11
C ALA A 136 -10.21 0.42 9.50
N GLU A 137 -11.08 1.06 10.28
CA GLU A 137 -11.86 2.22 9.85
C GLU A 137 -11.08 3.54 9.94
N MET A 138 -10.08 3.61 10.83
CA MET A 138 -9.25 4.79 11.06
C MET A 138 -7.84 4.54 10.56
N CYS A 139 -7.47 5.25 9.49
CA CYS A 139 -6.24 5.02 8.76
C CYS A 139 -5.26 6.19 8.90
N THR A 140 -3.96 5.89 8.95
CA THR A 140 -2.89 6.90 8.92
C THR A 140 -2.79 7.52 7.52
N MET A 141 -2.14 8.69 7.42
CA MET A 141 -1.95 9.38 6.13
C MET A 141 -0.74 8.85 5.34
N ASP A 142 0.02 7.91 5.89
CA ASP A 142 1.24 7.42 5.25
C ASP A 142 0.90 6.49 4.09
N TRP A 143 1.35 6.86 2.89
CA TRP A 143 1.20 6.07 1.68
C TRP A 143 2.34 5.07 1.55
N ALA A 144 2.04 3.77 1.62
CA ALA A 144 3.03 2.71 1.59
C ALA A 144 2.54 1.49 0.80
N PRO A 145 3.45 0.73 0.17
CA PRO A 145 3.09 -0.51 -0.50
C PRO A 145 2.82 -1.62 0.53
N THR A 146 1.91 -2.53 0.18
CA THR A 146 1.70 -3.82 0.84
C THR A 146 1.58 -4.87 -0.26
N THR A 147 2.23 -6.00 -0.04
CA THR A 147 2.29 -7.09 -1.02
C THR A 147 1.51 -8.28 -0.51
N THR A 148 0.71 -8.90 -1.37
CA THR A 148 0.07 -10.19 -1.14
C THR A 148 0.54 -11.19 -2.18
N VAL A 149 0.83 -12.43 -1.77
CA VAL A 149 1.10 -13.55 -2.65
C VAL A 149 -0.24 -14.19 -3.04
N VAL A 150 -0.49 -14.33 -4.33
CA VAL A 150 -1.77 -14.81 -4.87
C VAL A 150 -1.52 -15.98 -5.82
N ALA A 151 -2.27 -17.07 -5.65
CA ALA A 151 -2.28 -18.17 -6.59
C ALA A 151 -3.07 -17.80 -7.85
N VAL A 152 -2.50 -18.05 -9.03
CA VAL A 152 -3.25 -17.98 -10.29
C VAL A 152 -3.98 -19.31 -10.55
N PRO A 153 -5.06 -19.31 -11.36
CA PRO A 153 -5.75 -20.53 -11.73
C PRO A 153 -4.81 -21.60 -12.32
N ALA A 154 -5.05 -22.86 -12.00
CA ALA A 154 -4.28 -23.97 -12.55
C ALA A 154 -4.35 -23.99 -14.09
N GLY A 155 -3.19 -24.18 -14.73
CA GLY A 155 -3.08 -24.19 -16.19
C GLY A 155 -2.98 -22.80 -16.84
N THR A 156 -2.82 -21.74 -16.04
CA THR A 156 -2.42 -20.42 -16.55
C THR A 156 -1.08 -20.54 -17.30
N ASP A 157 -1.00 -19.97 -18.50
CA ASP A 157 0.21 -19.96 -19.31
C ASP A 157 1.13 -18.81 -18.86
N GLU A 158 2.21 -19.15 -18.16
CA GLU A 158 3.20 -18.18 -17.67
C GLU A 158 4.21 -17.73 -18.74
N THR A 159 4.14 -18.27 -19.96
CA THR A 159 5.10 -18.00 -21.05
C THR A 159 4.67 -16.85 -21.95
N VAL A 160 3.46 -16.33 -21.74
CA VAL A 160 2.87 -15.20 -22.47
C VAL A 160 2.45 -14.10 -21.49
N PRO A 161 2.25 -12.85 -21.97
CA PRO A 161 1.69 -11.80 -21.13
C PRO A 161 0.31 -12.20 -20.59
N MET A 162 0.08 -12.00 -19.29
CA MET A 162 -1.15 -12.32 -18.58
C MET A 162 -1.87 -11.04 -18.19
N THR A 163 -3.11 -10.87 -18.65
CA THR A 163 -3.98 -9.80 -18.18
C THR A 163 -4.47 -10.08 -16.76
N VAL A 164 -4.28 -9.12 -15.86
CA VAL A 164 -4.69 -9.19 -14.44
C VAL A 164 -5.61 -8.02 -14.10
N VAL A 165 -6.80 -8.34 -13.60
CA VAL A 165 -7.77 -7.35 -13.09
C VAL A 165 -7.55 -7.17 -11.59
N LEU A 166 -7.27 -5.94 -11.16
CA LEU A 166 -6.95 -5.56 -9.78
C LEU A 166 -8.09 -4.76 -9.13
N GLY A 167 -9.32 -5.25 -9.32
CA GLY A 167 -10.53 -4.58 -8.81
C GLY A 167 -10.67 -3.14 -9.32
N GLU A 168 -10.89 -2.20 -8.41
CA GLU A 168 -11.09 -0.78 -8.71
C GLU A 168 -9.81 -0.07 -9.17
N HIS A 169 -8.64 -0.67 -8.98
CA HIS A 169 -7.37 -0.11 -9.45
C HIS A 169 -7.17 -0.24 -10.96
N GLY A 170 -7.98 -1.09 -11.62
CA GLY A 170 -7.96 -1.27 -13.06
C GLY A 170 -7.38 -2.61 -13.49
N THR A 171 -6.81 -2.63 -14.70
CA THR A 171 -6.29 -3.84 -15.34
C THR A 171 -4.85 -3.60 -15.79
N VAL A 172 -3.98 -4.58 -15.58
CA VAL A 172 -2.57 -4.56 -15.99
C VAL A 172 -2.26 -5.78 -16.86
N GLU A 173 -1.25 -5.66 -17.71
CA GLU A 173 -0.71 -6.80 -18.47
C GLU A 173 0.64 -7.19 -17.85
N VAL A 174 0.66 -8.32 -17.16
CA VAL A 174 1.84 -8.85 -16.49
C VAL A 174 2.69 -9.63 -17.51
N PRO A 175 3.92 -9.19 -17.82
CA PRO A 175 4.78 -9.89 -18.76
C PRO A 175 5.24 -11.25 -18.21
N PRO A 176 5.62 -12.20 -19.07
CA PRO A 176 6.18 -13.48 -18.63
C PRO A 176 7.51 -13.29 -17.89
N ARG A 177 7.85 -14.23 -17.00
CA ARG A 177 9.14 -14.21 -16.32
C ARG A 177 10.30 -14.39 -17.30
N THR A 178 11.37 -13.63 -17.08
CA THR A 178 12.59 -13.73 -17.89
C THR A 178 13.59 -14.74 -17.34
N ALA A 179 13.45 -15.13 -16.06
CA ALA A 179 14.32 -16.09 -15.38
C ALA A 179 13.57 -16.85 -14.27
N ASP A 180 13.89 -18.14 -14.11
CA ASP A 180 13.37 -18.96 -13.03
C ASP A 180 13.91 -18.51 -11.66
N GLY A 181 13.09 -18.62 -10.62
CA GLY A 181 13.50 -18.27 -9.25
C GLY A 181 13.76 -16.78 -9.04
N GLN A 182 13.33 -15.93 -9.96
CA GLN A 182 13.33 -14.47 -9.84
C GLN A 182 11.91 -13.94 -10.04
N PRO A 183 11.55 -12.81 -9.42
CA PRO A 183 10.30 -12.14 -9.74
C PRO A 183 10.30 -11.71 -11.21
N GLY A 184 9.10 -11.70 -11.81
CA GLY A 184 8.88 -11.13 -13.13
C GLY A 184 8.96 -9.60 -13.13
N GLU A 185 8.97 -9.02 -14.32
CA GLU A 185 8.77 -7.58 -14.45
C GLU A 185 7.36 -7.20 -13.97
N VAL A 186 7.29 -6.10 -13.21
CA VAL A 186 6.05 -5.62 -12.61
C VAL A 186 5.27 -4.74 -13.57
N ALA A 187 3.97 -4.96 -13.65
CA ALA A 187 3.02 -4.11 -14.35
C ALA A 187 2.23 -3.28 -13.34
N TRP A 188 2.28 -1.95 -13.47
CA TRP A 188 1.61 -1.00 -12.60
C TRP A 188 0.34 -0.45 -13.26
N ALA A 189 -0.73 -0.29 -12.48
CA ALA A 189 -1.99 0.26 -12.97
C ALA A 189 -1.93 1.79 -13.06
N GLY A 190 -2.59 2.38 -14.08
CA GLY A 190 -2.78 3.83 -14.17
C GLY A 190 -1.58 4.66 -14.61
N ILE A 191 -0.48 4.02 -15.05
CA ILE A 191 0.63 4.69 -15.73
C ILE A 191 0.39 4.67 -17.24
N GLU A 192 -0.37 5.65 -17.75
CA GLU A 192 -0.55 5.90 -19.20
C GLU A 192 0.47 6.89 -19.77
#